data_AF-A0AA86TFP8-F1
#
_entry.id   AF-A0AA86TFP8-F1
#
_cell.length_a   1.000
_cell.length_b   1.000
_cell.length_c   1.000
_cell.angle_alpha   90.00
_cell.angle_beta   90.00
_cell.angle_gamma   90.00
#
_symmetry.space_group_name_H-M   'P 1'
#
loop_
_entity.id
_entity.type
_entity.pdbx_description
1 polymer ?
#
loop_
_entity_poly.entity_id
_entity_poly.type
_entity_poly.pdbx_seq_one_letter_code
_entity_poly.pdbx_strand_id
1 'polypeptide(L)'
;MTIFLTWLHILAAVSWIGGMIFLSLVVVPVIRKPPLAQQRAVLFPIVARRFRLVAWSAMLLLLVTGPILAARRGISLINPTTWPTVFAIKLILVGVLFGLTAAHDLALGPRVAEIMKRPEQERSASDLLLLRWSPWVARSSLLLALAVLFSAASLARS
;
A
#
# COMPACT_ATOMS: atom_id res chain seq x y z
N MET A 1 19.08 -18.39 -11.49
CA MET A 1 18.12 -17.41 -12.07
C MET A 1 16.91 -17.12 -11.17
N THR A 2 16.45 -18.07 -10.34
CA THR A 2 15.36 -17.86 -9.36
C THR A 2 15.74 -16.91 -8.22
N ILE A 3 16.98 -16.99 -7.72
CA ILE A 3 17.46 -16.17 -6.60
C ILE A 3 17.30 -14.67 -6.88
N PHE A 4 17.73 -14.21 -8.07
CA PHE A 4 17.61 -12.80 -8.45
C PHE A 4 16.14 -12.34 -8.52
N LEU A 5 15.25 -13.16 -9.10
CA LEU A 5 13.81 -12.86 -9.15
C LEU A 5 13.19 -12.80 -7.75
N THR A 6 13.54 -13.75 -6.87
CA THR A 6 13.09 -13.75 -5.48
C THR A 6 13.61 -12.52 -4.74
N TRP A 7 14.89 -12.18 -4.90
CA TRP A 7 15.51 -10.98 -4.34
C TRP A 7 14.77 -9.72 -4.80
N LEU A 8 14.47 -9.60 -6.08
CA LEU A 8 13.73 -8.44 -6.63
C LEU A 8 12.30 -8.36 -6.10
N HIS A 9 11.60 -9.50 -5.99
CA HIS A 9 10.25 -9.57 -5.40
C HIS A 9 10.25 -9.13 -3.94
N ILE A 10 11.22 -9.63 -3.16
CA ILE A 10 11.39 -9.24 -1.75
C ILE A 10 11.75 -7.76 -1.65
N LEU A 11 12.67 -7.26 -2.47
CA LEU A 11 13.08 -5.86 -2.48
C LEU A 11 11.89 -4.93 -2.73
N ALA A 12 11.02 -5.27 -3.69
CA ALA A 12 9.80 -4.55 -3.95
C ALA A 12 8.85 -4.58 -2.74
N ALA A 13 8.61 -5.76 -2.16
CA ALA A 13 7.77 -5.91 -0.98
C ALA A 13 8.27 -5.09 0.22
N VAL A 14 9.56 -5.19 0.57
CA VAL A 14 10.12 -4.47 1.73
C VAL A 14 10.20 -2.98 1.51
N SER A 15 10.45 -2.53 0.28
CA SER A 15 10.47 -1.10 -0.07
C SER A 15 9.08 -0.48 0.09
N TRP A 16 8.04 -1.21 -0.31
CA TRP A 16 6.67 -0.74 -0.18
C TRP A 16 6.18 -0.80 1.27
N ILE A 17 6.25 -1.97 1.91
CA ILE A 17 5.77 -2.16 3.29
C ILE A 17 6.58 -1.29 4.26
N GLY A 18 7.91 -1.27 4.12
CA GLY A 18 8.81 -0.44 4.92
C GLY A 18 8.51 1.04 4.76
N GLY A 19 8.22 1.51 3.54
CA GLY A 19 7.81 2.88 3.29
C GLY A 19 6.45 3.23 3.91
N MET A 20 5.47 2.32 3.90
CA MET A 20 4.18 2.51 4.60
C MET A 20 4.38 2.63 6.11
N ILE A 21 5.23 1.79 6.70
CA ILE A 21 5.59 1.84 8.11
C ILE A 21 6.29 3.17 8.42
N PHE A 22 7.30 3.55 7.65
CA PHE A 22 8.05 4.78 7.85
C PHE A 22 7.15 6.02 7.73
N LEU A 23 6.29 6.10 6.71
CA LEU A 23 5.35 7.19 6.54
C LEU A 23 4.39 7.27 7.73
N SER A 24 3.86 6.13 8.19
CA SER A 24 2.83 6.07 9.23
C SER A 24 3.37 6.31 10.64
N LEU A 25 4.55 5.77 10.96
CA LEU A 25 5.13 5.77 12.31
C LEU A 25 6.17 6.87 12.53
N VAL A 26 6.78 7.41 11.47
CA VAL A 26 7.82 8.43 11.58
C VAL A 26 7.35 9.76 10.99
N VAL A 27 7.05 9.78 9.69
CA VAL A 27 6.74 11.04 9.00
C VAL A 27 5.46 11.69 9.52
N VAL A 28 4.35 10.94 9.58
CA VAL A 28 3.05 11.46 10.02
C VAL A 28 3.10 12.00 11.46
N PRO A 29 3.71 11.32 12.44
CA PRO A 29 3.87 11.88 13.78
C PRO A 29 4.75 13.14 13.83
N VAL A 30 5.85 13.17 13.07
CA VAL A 30 6.78 14.32 13.05
C VAL A 30 6.09 15.58 12.51
N ILE A 31 5.43 15.49 11.36
CA ILE A 31 4.78 16.65 10.73
C ILE A 31 3.53 17.12 11.47
N ARG A 32 2.99 16.31 12.41
CA ARG A 32 1.86 16.69 13.26
C ARG A 32 2.30 17.48 14.49
N LYS A 33 3.60 17.54 14.82
CA LYS A 33 4.08 18.31 15.97
C LYS A 33 3.88 19.82 15.75
N PRO A 34 3.59 20.60 16.81
CA PRO A 34 3.29 22.03 16.70
C PRO A 34 4.28 22.86 15.86
N PRO A 35 5.61 22.66 15.96
CA PRO A 35 6.58 23.43 15.17
C PRO A 35 6.45 23.24 13.65
N LEU A 36 5.90 22.11 13.21
CA LEU A 36 5.75 21.74 11.80
C LEU A 36 4.30 21.72 11.33
N ALA A 37 3.34 22.01 12.23
CA ALA A 37 1.92 21.89 11.93
C ALA A 37 1.48 22.82 10.79
N GLN A 38 2.05 24.02 10.69
CA GLN A 38 1.79 24.96 9.58
C GLN A 38 2.36 24.46 8.25
N GLN A 39 3.50 23.76 8.28
CA GLN A 39 4.16 23.24 7.08
C GLN A 39 3.58 21.90 6.62
N ARG A 40 2.81 21.21 7.46
CA ARG A 40 2.20 19.90 7.19
C ARG A 40 1.44 19.86 5.87
N ALA A 41 0.67 20.91 5.56
CA ALA A 41 -0.13 21.00 4.34
C ALA A 41 0.72 21.04 3.06
N VAL A 42 1.99 21.44 3.17
CA VAL A 42 2.94 21.51 2.06
C VAL A 42 3.84 20.27 2.02
N LEU A 43 4.41 19.88 3.16
CA LEU A 43 5.40 18.80 3.25
C LEU A 43 4.78 17.42 3.02
N PHE A 44 3.60 17.15 3.59
CA PHE A 44 2.98 15.82 3.49
C PHE A 44 2.64 15.44 2.04
N PRO A 45 1.97 16.29 1.23
CA PRO A 45 1.67 15.93 -0.15
C PRO A 45 2.90 15.71 -1.02
N ILE A 46 4.00 16.42 -0.76
CA ILE A 46 5.27 16.23 -1.49
C ILE A 46 5.84 14.84 -1.19
N VAL A 47 5.99 14.50 0.10
CA VAL A 47 6.50 13.19 0.53
C VAL A 47 5.59 12.07 0.06
N ALA A 48 4.26 12.21 0.24
CA ALA A 48 3.29 11.21 -0.17
C ALA A 48 3.28 10.98 -1.68
N ARG A 49 3.40 12.04 -2.49
CA ARG A 49 3.49 11.93 -3.96
C ARG A 49 4.77 11.22 -4.40
N ARG A 50 5.91 11.52 -3.75
CA ARG A 50 7.17 10.84 -4.04
C ARG A 50 7.10 9.37 -3.66
N PHE A 51 6.55 9.06 -2.50
CA PHE A 51 6.35 7.68 -2.04
C PHE A 51 5.38 6.91 -2.96
N ARG A 52 4.33 7.55 -3.46
CA ARG A 52 3.42 6.95 -4.44
C ARG A 52 4.17 6.39 -5.65
N LEU A 53 5.14 7.12 -6.22
CA LEU A 53 5.93 6.60 -7.34
C LEU A 53 6.69 5.32 -6.97
N VAL A 54 7.25 5.27 -5.76
CA VAL A 54 7.94 4.07 -5.25
C VAL A 54 6.96 2.92 -5.06
N ALA A 55 5.81 3.17 -4.43
CA ALA A 55 4.77 2.18 -4.18
C ALA A 55 4.23 1.57 -5.49
N TRP A 56 3.92 2.38 -6.50
CA TRP A 56 3.44 1.89 -7.79
C TRP A 56 4.51 1.11 -8.55
N SER A 57 5.78 1.53 -8.47
CA SER A 57 6.89 0.78 -9.06
C SER A 57 7.08 -0.58 -8.38
N ALA A 58 7.00 -0.61 -7.05
CA ALA A 58 7.04 -1.85 -6.29
C ALA A 58 5.85 -2.76 -6.59
N MET A 59 4.64 -2.21 -6.69
CA MET A 59 3.43 -2.96 -7.03
C MET A 59 3.52 -3.59 -8.41
N LEU A 60 4.00 -2.86 -9.42
CA LEU A 60 4.26 -3.40 -10.75
C LEU A 60 5.29 -4.53 -10.71
N LEU A 61 6.40 -4.36 -9.99
CA LEU A 61 7.40 -5.40 -9.81
C LEU A 61 6.81 -6.66 -9.15
N LEU A 62 5.97 -6.50 -8.12
CA LEU A 62 5.30 -7.62 -7.45
C LEU A 62 4.31 -8.35 -8.38
N LEU A 63 3.55 -7.59 -9.19
CA LEU A 63 2.64 -8.14 -10.19
C LEU A 63 3.34 -8.98 -11.26
N VAL A 64 4.54 -8.56 -11.67
CA VAL A 64 5.32 -9.29 -12.68
C VAL A 64 6.05 -10.47 -12.06
N THR A 65 6.76 -10.25 -10.95
CA THR A 65 7.62 -11.28 -10.35
C THR A 65 6.81 -12.38 -9.65
N GLY A 66 5.66 -12.06 -9.05
CA GLY A 66 4.82 -13.00 -8.30
C GLY A 66 4.35 -14.22 -9.12
N PRO A 67 3.68 -14.01 -10.27
CA PRO A 67 3.28 -15.10 -11.17
C PRO A 67 4.46 -15.91 -11.70
N ILE A 68 5.58 -15.24 -12.05
CA ILE A 68 6.79 -15.95 -12.51
C ILE A 68 7.33 -16.88 -11.42
N LEU A 69 7.37 -16.41 -10.17
CA LEU A 69 7.79 -17.21 -9.02
C LEU A 69 6.82 -18.37 -8.74
N ALA A 70 5.51 -18.14 -8.85
CA ALA A 70 4.49 -19.17 -8.67
C ALA A 70 4.60 -20.28 -9.73
N ALA A 71 4.73 -19.91 -11.00
CA ALA A 71 4.90 -20.86 -12.10
C ALA A 71 6.17 -21.71 -11.94
N ARG A 72 7.28 -21.10 -11.51
CA ARG A 72 8.54 -21.83 -11.23
C ARG A 72 8.44 -22.79 -10.04
N ARG A 73 7.48 -22.58 -9.14
CA ARG A 73 7.15 -23.50 -8.04
C ARG A 73 6.17 -24.60 -8.46
N GLY A 74 5.77 -24.65 -9.74
CA GLY A 74 4.80 -25.62 -10.24
C GLY A 74 3.34 -25.26 -9.92
N ILE A 75 3.07 -24.05 -9.42
CA ILE A 75 1.70 -23.58 -9.18
C ILE A 75 1.11 -23.12 -10.51
N SER A 76 -0.04 -23.70 -10.89
CA SER A 76 -0.77 -23.30 -12.09
C SER A 76 -1.18 -21.83 -12.02
N LEU A 77 -1.01 -21.05 -13.09
CA LEU A 77 -1.45 -19.64 -13.11
C LEU A 77 -2.92 -19.48 -13.51
N ILE A 78 -3.50 -20.49 -14.16
CA ILE A 78 -4.81 -20.41 -14.82
C ILE A 78 -5.86 -21.33 -14.19
N ASN A 79 -5.46 -22.24 -13.30
CA ASN A 79 -6.37 -23.18 -12.67
C ASN A 79 -6.39 -23.01 -11.13
N PRO A 80 -7.27 -22.14 -10.60
CA PRO A 80 -7.35 -21.86 -9.16
C PRO A 80 -7.68 -23.07 -8.29
N THR A 81 -8.32 -24.10 -8.84
CA THR A 81 -8.69 -25.31 -8.10
C THR A 81 -7.47 -26.12 -7.63
N THR A 82 -6.31 -25.91 -8.26
CA THR A 82 -5.05 -26.60 -7.94
C THR A 82 -4.17 -25.82 -6.96
N TRP A 83 -4.60 -24.63 -6.52
CA TRP A 83 -3.77 -23.77 -5.70
C TRP A 83 -3.66 -24.27 -4.26
N PRO A 84 -2.45 -24.27 -3.67
CA PRO A 84 -2.31 -24.39 -2.23
C PRO A 84 -3.16 -23.32 -1.53
N THR A 85 -3.87 -23.67 -0.46
CA THR A 85 -4.77 -22.75 0.27
C THR A 85 -4.06 -21.46 0.67
N VAL A 86 -2.81 -21.55 1.13
CA VAL A 86 -2.00 -20.37 1.51
C VAL A 86 -1.73 -19.45 0.32
N PHE A 87 -1.52 -19.99 -0.87
CA PHE A 87 -1.33 -19.20 -2.10
C PHE A 87 -2.62 -18.49 -2.51
N ALA A 88 -3.76 -19.17 -2.46
CA ALA A 88 -5.07 -18.58 -2.75
C ALA A 88 -5.39 -17.42 -1.79
N ILE A 89 -5.20 -17.63 -0.48
CA ILE A 89 -5.35 -16.58 0.54
C ILE A 89 -4.42 -15.40 0.23
N LYS A 90 -3.14 -15.67 -0.07
CA LYS A 90 -2.18 -14.62 -0.42
C LYS A 90 -2.66 -13.80 -1.63
N LEU A 91 -3.16 -14.44 -2.69
CA LEU A 91 -3.65 -13.72 -3.87
C LEU A 91 -4.88 -12.86 -3.59
N ILE A 92 -5.82 -13.34 -2.77
CA ILE A 92 -6.97 -12.54 -2.33
C ILE A 92 -6.49 -11.32 -1.55
N LEU A 93 -5.62 -11.50 -0.55
CA LEU A 93 -5.08 -10.42 0.25
C LEU A 93 -4.34 -9.38 -0.60
N VAL A 94 -3.52 -9.83 -1.56
CA VAL A 94 -2.81 -8.97 -2.52
C VAL A 94 -3.80 -8.20 -3.40
N GLY A 95 -4.83 -8.85 -3.93
CA GLY A 95 -5.86 -8.21 -4.75
C GLY A 95 -6.60 -7.11 -3.99
N VAL A 96 -7.02 -7.39 -2.75
CA VAL A 96 -7.65 -6.39 -1.88
C VAL A 96 -6.69 -5.24 -1.58
N LEU A 97 -5.41 -5.54 -1.28
CA LEU A 97 -4.41 -4.52 -0.98
C LEU A 97 -4.16 -3.59 -2.17
N PHE A 98 -4.08 -4.14 -3.37
CA PHE A 98 -3.83 -3.36 -4.58
C PHE A 98 -5.06 -2.50 -4.91
N GLY A 99 -6.26 -3.07 -4.78
CA GLY A 99 -7.51 -2.33 -4.93
C GLY A 99 -7.62 -1.16 -3.94
N LEU A 100 -7.33 -1.39 -2.66
CA LEU A 100 -7.34 -0.34 -1.64
C LEU A 100 -6.27 0.73 -1.91
N THR A 101 -5.07 0.34 -2.33
CA THR A 101 -3.98 1.28 -2.65
C THR A 101 -4.35 2.14 -3.86
N ALA A 102 -4.86 1.53 -4.93
CA ALA A 102 -5.30 2.25 -6.11
C ALA A 102 -6.48 3.19 -5.80
N ALA A 103 -7.48 2.72 -5.06
CA ALA A 103 -8.62 3.54 -4.64
C ALA A 103 -8.17 4.72 -3.76
N HIS A 104 -7.26 4.48 -2.83
CA HIS A 104 -6.68 5.52 -1.98
C HIS A 104 -5.94 6.57 -2.81
N ASP A 105 -5.05 6.14 -3.70
CA ASP A 105 -4.16 7.04 -4.43
C ASP A 105 -4.86 7.82 -5.56
N LEU A 106 -5.82 7.18 -6.25
CA LEU A 106 -6.49 7.73 -7.42
C LEU A 106 -7.80 8.46 -7.08
N ALA A 107 -8.54 8.00 -6.08
CA ALA A 107 -9.82 8.62 -5.71
C ALA A 107 -9.69 9.46 -4.43
N LEU A 108 -9.17 8.87 -3.35
CA LEU A 108 -9.18 9.53 -2.03
C LEU A 108 -8.18 10.69 -1.96
N GLY A 109 -6.98 10.50 -2.49
CA GLY A 109 -5.92 11.52 -2.51
C GLY A 109 -6.34 12.83 -3.19
N PRO A 110 -6.82 12.80 -4.46
CA PRO A 110 -7.28 14.01 -5.16
C PRO A 110 -8.47 14.69 -4.46
N ARG A 111 -9.45 13.90 -3.98
CA ARG A 111 -10.63 14.44 -3.27
C ARG A 111 -10.25 15.16 -1.98
N VAL A 112 -9.38 14.56 -1.17
CA VAL A 112 -8.87 15.20 0.06
C VAL A 112 -8.10 16.48 -0.26
N ALA A 113 -7.28 16.47 -1.31
CA ALA A 113 -6.54 17.65 -1.74
C ALA A 113 -7.47 18.78 -2.21
N GLU A 114 -8.57 18.46 -2.88
CA GLU A 114 -9.58 19.43 -3.31
C GLU A 114 -10.35 20.04 -2.12
N ILE A 115 -10.82 19.20 -1.19
CA ILE A 115 -11.49 19.63 0.04
C ILE A 115 -10.60 20.55 0.86
N MET A 116 -9.30 20.23 0.96
CA MET A 116 -8.32 21.02 1.73
C MET A 116 -8.06 22.41 1.14
N LYS A 117 -8.35 22.64 -0.15
CA LYS A 117 -8.25 23.97 -0.78
C LYS A 117 -9.44 24.88 -0.44
N ARG A 118 -10.57 24.30 -0.07
CA ARG A 118 -11.78 25.07 0.27
C ARG A 118 -11.64 25.68 1.68
N PRO A 119 -12.14 26.92 1.90
CA PRO A 119 -12.26 27.51 3.22
C PRO A 119 -13.01 26.56 4.17
N GLU A 120 -12.64 26.57 5.45
CA GLU A 120 -13.23 25.65 6.43
C GLU A 120 -14.75 25.84 6.56
N GLN A 121 -15.23 27.08 6.42
CA GLN A 121 -16.65 27.43 6.47
C GLN A 121 -17.47 26.84 5.30
N GLU A 122 -16.84 26.45 4.19
CA GLU A 122 -17.50 25.93 2.99
C GLU A 122 -17.51 24.40 2.91
N ARG A 123 -16.95 23.71 3.91
CA ARG A 123 -16.83 22.24 3.91
C ARG A 123 -18.12 21.58 4.39
N SER A 124 -18.60 20.60 3.63
CA SER A 124 -19.77 19.80 4.00
C SER A 124 -19.46 18.81 5.13
N ALA A 125 -20.49 18.35 5.85
CA ALA A 125 -20.36 17.24 6.81
C ALA A 125 -19.73 15.99 6.18
N SER A 126 -20.03 15.71 4.90
CA SER A 126 -19.41 14.62 4.14
C SER A 126 -17.90 14.80 3.95
N ASP A 127 -17.45 16.05 3.77
CA ASP A 127 -16.04 16.38 3.55
C ASP A 127 -15.24 16.15 4.84
N LEU A 128 -15.80 16.58 5.97
CA LEU A 128 -15.21 16.36 7.30
C LEU A 128 -15.12 14.86 7.64
N LEU A 129 -16.16 14.08 7.31
CA LEU A 129 -16.13 12.63 7.48
C LEU A 129 -15.02 12.01 6.63
N LEU A 130 -14.89 12.40 5.36
CA LEU A 130 -13.89 11.89 4.43
C LEU A 130 -12.46 12.23 4.90
N LEU A 131 -12.23 13.43 5.41
CA LEU A 131 -10.97 13.83 6.04
C LEU A 131 -10.65 13.01 7.30
N ARG A 132 -11.66 12.68 8.11
CA ARG A 132 -11.50 11.86 9.34
C ARG A 132 -11.22 10.39 9.03
N TRP A 133 -11.84 9.85 7.98
CA TRP A 133 -11.71 8.46 7.57
C TRP A 133 -10.46 8.20 6.71
N SER A 134 -9.97 9.21 6.00
CA SER A 134 -8.81 9.06 5.09
C SER A 134 -7.57 8.40 5.74
N PRO A 135 -7.16 8.76 6.98
CA PRO A 135 -6.04 8.10 7.65
C PRO A 135 -6.28 6.61 7.96
N TRP A 136 -7.54 6.20 8.16
CA TRP A 136 -7.89 4.81 8.45
C TRP A 136 -7.68 3.91 7.24
N VAL A 137 -7.97 4.39 6.02
CA VAL A 137 -7.71 3.64 4.78
C VAL A 137 -6.23 3.31 4.65
N ALA A 138 -5.34 4.26 4.94
CA ALA A 138 -3.89 4.04 4.92
C ALA A 138 -3.44 3.02 5.98
N ARG A 139 -4.01 3.10 7.20
CA ARG A 139 -3.69 2.16 8.29
C ARG A 139 -4.19 0.74 8.01
N SER A 140 -5.40 0.59 7.50
CA SER A 140 -5.95 -0.70 7.09
C SER A 140 -5.13 -1.33 5.96
N SER A 141 -4.67 -0.52 5.01
CA SER A 141 -3.77 -0.98 3.95
C SER A 141 -2.44 -1.48 4.52
N LEU A 142 -1.88 -0.81 5.53
CA LEU A 142 -0.66 -1.29 6.20
C LEU A 142 -0.88 -2.63 6.91
N LEU A 143 -1.98 -2.77 7.67
CA LEU A 143 -2.32 -4.04 8.33
C LEU A 143 -2.49 -5.17 7.32
N LEU A 144 -3.16 -4.90 6.21
CA LEU A 144 -3.33 -5.86 5.14
C LEU A 144 -2.00 -6.23 4.48
N ALA A 145 -1.10 -5.27 4.26
CA ALA A 145 0.23 -5.52 3.74
C ALA A 145 1.08 -6.40 4.67
N LEU A 146 0.95 -6.21 5.98
CA LEU A 146 1.57 -7.09 6.98
C LEU A 146 0.96 -8.50 6.96
N ALA A 147 -0.35 -8.63 6.77
CA ALA A 147 -1.01 -9.93 6.59
C ALA A 147 -0.55 -10.64 5.31
N VAL A 148 -0.37 -9.90 4.20
CA VAL A 148 0.23 -10.42 2.96
C VAL A 148 1.65 -10.93 3.22
N LEU A 149 2.49 -10.15 3.92
CA LEU A 149 3.85 -10.55 4.27
C LEU A 149 3.87 -11.83 5.12
N PHE A 150 2.99 -11.90 6.13
CA PHE A 150 2.84 -13.09 6.97
C PHE A 150 2.43 -14.32 6.13
N SER A 151 1.43 -14.17 5.25
CA SER A 151 1.01 -15.26 4.35
C SER A 151 2.14 -15.72 3.42
N ALA A 152 2.99 -14.79 2.95
CA ALA A 152 4.14 -15.11 2.11
C ALA A 152 5.21 -15.87 2.89
N ALA A 153 5.48 -15.51 4.13
CA ALA A 153 6.39 -16.23 5.02
C ALA A 153 5.88 -17.64 5.32
N SER A 154 4.57 -17.80 5.57
CA SER A 154 3.95 -19.11 5.76
C SER A 154 4.07 -20.00 4.52
N LEU A 155 3.83 -19.44 3.33
CA LEU A 155 3.98 -20.17 2.06
C LEU A 155 5.45 -20.57 1.79
N ALA A 156 6.42 -19.80 2.27
CA ALA A 156 7.83 -20.16 2.13
C ALA A 156 8.24 -21.35 3.02
N ARG A 157 7.45 -21.66 4.05
CA ARG A 157 7.71 -22.74 5.02
C ARG A 157 6.90 -24.02 4.78
N SER A 158 5.84 -23.95 3.97
CA SER A 158 5.02 -25.11 3.54
C SER A 158 5.63 -25.80 2.33
#